data_AF-A0A9R0YG41-F1
#
_entry.id   AF-A0A9R0YG41-F1
#
_cell.length_a   1.000
_cell.length_b   1.000
_cell.length_c   1.000
_cell.angle_alpha   90.00
_cell.angle_beta   90.00
_cell.angle_gamma   90.00
#
_symmetry.space_group_name_H-M   'P 1'
#
loop_
_entity.id
_entity.type
_entity.pdbx_description
1 polymer ?
#
loop_
_entity_poly.entity_id
_entity_poly.type
_entity_poly.pdbx_seq_one_letter_code
_entity_poly.pdbx_strand_id
1 'polypeptide(L)'
;MSLYPLLNGNIDRKHRGALLEAGNNLDVLVTRTPKTNWLIHDSWVDRLSWAGLLPLARLVEGTLDEWIDGPDLDEAGEPVQLHKRQVKRFSYDKSLLTCLVDRWRPETHTFHFPWGEMAPTLQDVSYLLGLPLAGAAIGPLEAESGWQTAMQTRFLAAVPTARAIDNDPHGPLFRWLSQFQIVSLGYPDVQLSEAQIDRSLEAYILWLFGKTMFTENHVTTVDARLIGIAREIADACCPADILQRSFGSAVLAATYRGLCKACLLKSRKSGVVGCPLLL
;
A
#
# COMPACT_ATOMS: atom_id res chain seq x y z
N MET A 1 31.04 8.04 -22.29
CA MET A 1 30.80 6.75 -21.60
C MET A 1 29.29 6.58 -21.54
N SER A 2 28.73 5.47 -22.02
CA SER A 2 27.28 5.22 -21.99
C SER A 2 26.80 5.25 -20.54
N LEU A 3 25.66 5.89 -20.29
CA LEU A 3 25.05 5.97 -18.95
C LEU A 3 24.40 4.63 -18.56
N TYR A 4 24.17 3.76 -19.55
CA TYR A 4 23.53 2.45 -19.41
C TYR A 4 24.26 1.38 -20.24
N PRO A 5 25.52 1.04 -19.89
CA PRO A 5 26.45 0.27 -20.74
C PRO A 5 26.04 -1.18 -21.03
N LEU A 6 24.98 -1.67 -20.40
CA LEU A 6 24.49 -3.05 -20.50
C LEU A 6 23.17 -3.16 -21.28
N LEU A 7 22.66 -2.07 -21.86
CA LEU A 7 21.49 -2.12 -22.72
C LEU A 7 21.86 -2.70 -24.09
N ASN A 8 21.20 -3.79 -24.47
CA ASN A 8 21.29 -4.32 -25.82
C ASN A 8 20.30 -3.55 -26.71
N GLY A 9 20.82 -2.76 -27.65
CA GLY A 9 20.00 -1.90 -28.51
C GLY A 9 18.87 -2.60 -29.30
N ASN A 10 18.96 -3.93 -29.49
CA ASN A 10 17.91 -4.70 -30.15
C ASN A 10 16.83 -5.19 -29.18
N ILE A 11 17.23 -5.68 -28.01
CA ILE A 11 16.32 -6.24 -26.98
C ILE A 11 15.66 -5.10 -26.21
N ASP A 12 16.44 -4.12 -25.81
CA ASP A 12 16.05 -3.04 -24.92
C ASP A 12 15.52 -1.80 -25.64
N ARG A 13 15.25 -1.87 -26.94
CA ARG A 13 14.79 -0.71 -27.74
C ARG A 13 13.54 0.01 -27.19
N LYS A 14 12.73 -0.69 -26.37
CA LYS A 14 11.55 -0.14 -25.71
C LYS A 14 11.80 0.32 -24.27
N HIS A 15 12.95 -0.06 -23.70
CA HIS A 15 13.37 0.26 -22.35
C HIS A 15 13.58 1.78 -22.20
N ARG A 16 13.15 2.34 -21.08
CA ARG A 16 13.29 3.78 -20.79
C ARG A 16 14.74 4.24 -20.87
N GLY A 17 15.65 3.53 -20.20
CA GLY A 17 17.10 3.78 -20.28
C GLY A 17 17.64 3.86 -21.72
N ALA A 18 17.22 2.95 -22.62
CA ALA A 18 17.72 2.94 -24.01
C ALA A 18 17.21 4.14 -24.80
N LEU A 19 15.95 4.51 -24.55
CA LEU A 19 15.34 5.69 -25.17
C LEU A 19 16.01 6.97 -24.69
N LEU A 20 16.38 7.07 -23.41
CA LEU A 20 17.12 8.20 -22.86
C LEU A 20 18.51 8.32 -23.50
N GLU A 21 19.24 7.21 -23.70
CA GLU A 21 20.52 7.23 -24.41
C GLU A 21 20.39 7.66 -25.87
N ALA A 22 19.29 7.28 -26.52
CA ALA A 22 18.96 7.72 -27.86
C ALA A 22 18.48 9.20 -27.94
N GLY A 23 18.52 9.94 -26.83
CA GLY A 23 18.18 11.36 -26.77
C GLY A 23 16.68 11.66 -26.67
N ASN A 24 15.84 10.66 -26.36
CA ASN A 24 14.42 10.90 -26.13
C ASN A 24 14.21 11.57 -24.77
N ASN A 25 13.30 12.55 -24.73
CA ASN A 25 12.83 13.11 -23.47
C ASN A 25 11.66 12.27 -22.94
N LEU A 26 11.79 11.69 -21.75
CA LEU A 26 10.76 10.86 -21.13
C LEU A 26 10.20 11.53 -19.88
N ASP A 27 8.89 11.36 -19.66
CA ASP A 27 8.25 11.85 -18.45
C ASP A 27 8.74 11.10 -17.20
N VAL A 28 8.76 11.83 -16.08
CA VAL A 28 8.94 11.28 -14.73
C VAL A 28 7.72 10.43 -14.37
N LEU A 29 7.96 9.23 -13.84
CA LEU A 29 6.89 8.33 -13.40
C LEU A 29 6.27 8.85 -12.10
N VAL A 30 4.98 8.59 -11.92
CA VAL A 30 4.30 8.93 -10.66
C VAL A 30 4.38 7.77 -9.66
N THR A 31 4.30 8.08 -8.37
CA THR A 31 4.05 7.06 -7.34
C THR A 31 2.55 6.93 -7.09
N ARG A 32 2.10 5.73 -6.75
CA ARG A 32 0.68 5.45 -6.42
C ARG A 32 0.41 5.43 -4.92
N THR A 33 1.28 6.10 -4.18
CA THR A 33 1.28 6.15 -2.72
C THR A 33 0.07 6.92 -2.20
N PRO A 34 -0.44 6.58 -1.01
CA PRO A 34 -1.58 7.26 -0.45
C PRO A 34 -1.29 8.74 -0.23
N LYS A 35 -2.31 9.59 -0.40
CA LYS A 35 -2.21 11.01 -0.08
C LYS A 35 -2.32 11.26 1.43
N THR A 36 -3.08 10.42 2.11
CA THR A 36 -3.33 10.47 3.54
C THR A 36 -3.24 9.07 4.12
N ASN A 37 -2.65 8.97 5.30
CA ASN A 37 -2.50 7.72 6.02
C ASN A 37 -3.61 7.57 7.05
N TRP A 38 -4.03 6.34 7.31
CA TRP A 38 -5.11 6.06 8.26
C TRP A 38 -4.53 5.94 9.66
N LEU A 39 -5.27 6.48 10.64
CA LEU A 39 -4.98 6.27 12.06
C LEU A 39 -5.23 4.81 12.43
N ILE A 40 -4.39 4.23 13.30
CA ILE A 40 -4.56 2.87 13.81
C ILE A 40 -5.27 2.92 15.15
N HIS A 41 -6.39 2.21 15.27
CA HIS A 41 -7.07 2.02 16.55
C HIS A 41 -6.34 0.99 17.41
N ASP A 42 -6.30 1.19 18.73
CA ASP A 42 -5.58 0.29 19.65
C ASP A 42 -6.10 -1.16 19.59
N SER A 43 -7.41 -1.36 19.43
CA SER A 43 -8.01 -2.70 19.28
C SER A 43 -7.61 -3.46 18.01
N TRP A 44 -6.87 -2.83 17.08
CA TRP A 44 -6.36 -3.50 15.88
C TRP A 44 -4.97 -4.10 16.10
N VAL A 45 -4.24 -3.63 17.10
CA VAL A 45 -2.80 -3.90 17.27
C VAL A 45 -2.52 -5.40 17.33
N ASP A 46 -3.30 -6.15 18.10
CA ASP A 46 -3.12 -7.59 18.24
C ASP A 46 -3.34 -8.32 16.91
N ARG A 47 -4.45 -8.06 16.21
CA ARG A 47 -4.76 -8.67 14.91
C ARG A 47 -3.73 -8.33 13.83
N LEU A 48 -3.27 -7.08 13.78
CA LEU A 48 -2.19 -6.66 12.88
C LEU A 48 -0.85 -7.33 13.25
N SER A 49 -0.58 -7.52 14.54
CA SER A 49 0.61 -8.20 15.05
C SER A 49 0.59 -9.67 14.67
N TRP A 50 -0.51 -10.36 14.92
CA TRP A 50 -0.72 -11.76 14.58
C TRP A 50 -0.59 -11.99 13.07
N ALA A 51 -1.07 -11.07 12.24
CA ALA A 51 -0.90 -11.15 10.78
C ALA A 51 0.51 -10.79 10.28
N GLY A 52 1.41 -10.31 11.15
CA GLY A 52 2.74 -9.82 10.77
C GLY A 52 2.70 -8.49 9.98
N LEU A 53 1.62 -7.72 10.08
CA LEU A 53 1.44 -6.46 9.36
C LEU A 53 1.71 -5.23 10.24
N LEU A 54 1.77 -5.37 11.56
CA LEU A 54 1.91 -4.25 12.49
C LEU A 54 3.13 -3.35 12.22
N PRO A 55 4.34 -3.87 11.93
CA PRO A 55 5.50 -3.01 11.65
C PRO A 55 5.27 -2.09 10.45
N LEU A 56 4.78 -2.64 9.32
CA LEU A 56 4.46 -1.85 8.14
C LEU A 56 3.30 -0.90 8.42
N ALA A 57 2.25 -1.35 9.13
CA ALA A 57 1.10 -0.53 9.48
C ALA A 57 1.54 0.72 10.26
N ARG A 58 2.42 0.57 11.26
CA ARG A 58 2.99 1.68 12.03
C ARG A 58 3.94 2.56 11.21
N LEU A 59 4.60 2.02 10.19
CA LEU A 59 5.42 2.80 9.25
C LEU A 59 4.57 3.75 8.40
N VAL A 60 3.33 3.37 8.06
CA VAL A 60 2.38 4.18 7.28
C VAL A 60 1.17 4.63 8.08
N GLU A 61 1.34 4.80 9.38
CA GLU A 61 0.29 5.32 10.26
C GLU A 61 0.12 6.82 10.07
N GLY A 62 -1.13 7.27 10.01
CA GLY A 62 -1.48 8.69 10.03
C GLY A 62 -1.59 9.20 11.45
N THR A 63 -1.31 10.48 11.67
CA THR A 63 -1.54 11.13 12.96
C THR A 63 -2.85 11.92 12.94
N LEU A 64 -3.48 12.13 14.10
CA LEU A 64 -4.69 12.98 14.20
C LEU A 64 -4.46 14.39 13.61
N ASP A 65 -3.26 14.98 13.82
CA ASP A 65 -2.86 16.27 13.22
C ASP A 65 -2.91 16.30 11.67
N GLU A 66 -2.91 15.14 10.98
CA GLU A 66 -3.08 15.11 9.51
C GLU A 66 -4.52 15.42 9.06
N TRP A 67 -5.46 15.42 10.00
CA TRP A 67 -6.91 15.45 9.77
C TRP A 67 -7.62 16.56 10.55
N ILE A 68 -6.93 17.27 11.44
CA ILE A 68 -7.45 18.45 12.16
C ILE A 68 -6.92 19.71 11.45
N ASP A 69 -7.82 20.48 10.82
CA ASP A 69 -7.54 21.85 10.41
C ASP A 69 -7.58 22.76 11.67
N GLY A 70 -6.50 22.78 12.46
CA GLY A 70 -6.32 23.69 13.59
C GLY A 70 -5.78 23.01 14.86
N PRO A 71 -5.17 23.75 15.80
CA PRO A 71 -4.78 23.17 17.07
C PRO A 71 -6.03 22.96 17.94
N ASP A 72 -6.22 21.74 18.45
CA ASP A 72 -7.10 21.54 19.60
C ASP A 72 -6.53 22.33 20.77
N LEU A 73 -7.27 23.37 21.16
CA LEU A 73 -6.97 24.22 22.29
C LEU A 73 -7.69 23.66 23.52
N ASP A 74 -7.02 23.67 24.66
CA ASP A 74 -7.65 23.39 25.94
C ASP A 74 -8.62 24.52 26.36
N GLU A 75 -9.27 24.37 27.50
CA GLU A 75 -10.19 25.40 28.05
C GLU A 75 -9.50 26.76 28.30
N ALA A 76 -8.17 26.81 28.33
CA ALA A 76 -7.37 28.03 28.46
C ALA A 76 -6.91 28.62 27.12
N GLY A 77 -7.24 27.98 25.99
CA GLY A 77 -6.80 28.42 24.67
C GLY A 77 -5.36 28.00 24.33
N GLU A 78 -4.77 27.07 25.09
CA GLU A 78 -3.42 26.56 24.88
C GLU A 78 -3.46 25.22 24.11
N PRO A 79 -2.51 24.97 23.20
CA PRO A 79 -2.48 23.72 22.45
C PRO A 79 -2.33 22.52 23.37
N VAL A 80 -3.27 21.57 23.28
CA VAL A 80 -3.25 20.34 24.09
C VAL A 80 -1.96 19.56 23.82
N GLN A 81 -1.07 19.51 24.82
CA GLN A 81 0.16 18.72 24.77
C GLN A 81 -0.12 17.25 25.08
N LEU A 82 -0.76 16.55 24.14
CA LEU A 82 -0.50 15.13 23.99
C LEU A 82 0.96 14.99 23.54
N HIS A 83 1.69 13.95 23.98
CA HIS A 83 3.03 13.67 23.45
C HIS A 83 2.87 13.23 21.97
N LYS A 84 2.73 14.23 21.09
CA LYS A 84 2.40 14.09 19.67
C LYS A 84 3.57 13.43 18.95
N ARG A 85 3.43 12.13 18.66
CA ARG A 85 4.31 11.46 17.70
C ARG A 85 3.95 11.94 16.30
N GLN A 86 4.47 13.09 15.87
CA GLN A 86 4.38 13.52 14.47
C GLN A 86 5.21 12.54 13.61
N VAL A 87 4.55 11.54 13.03
CA VAL A 87 5.17 10.70 12.00
C VAL A 87 5.16 11.52 10.71
N LYS A 88 6.30 12.11 10.36
CA LYS A 88 6.45 12.75 9.04
C LYS A 88 6.21 11.70 7.96
N ARG A 89 5.24 11.95 7.08
CA ARG A 89 4.99 11.13 5.89
C ARG A 89 6.29 10.90 5.12
N PHE A 90 6.49 9.65 4.67
CA PHE A 90 7.57 9.33 3.76
C PHE A 90 7.31 10.04 2.42
N SER A 91 8.12 11.05 2.11
CA SER A 91 8.03 11.77 0.83
C SER A 91 8.87 11.05 -0.21
N TYR A 92 8.25 10.68 -1.33
CA TYR A 92 8.94 10.01 -2.42
C TYR A 92 9.47 11.03 -3.43
N ASP A 93 10.77 11.00 -3.65
CA ASP A 93 11.35 11.68 -4.80
C ASP A 93 11.04 10.88 -6.07
N LYS A 94 10.04 11.36 -6.82
CA LYS A 94 9.59 10.74 -8.07
C LYS A 94 10.69 10.68 -9.13
N SER A 95 11.56 11.69 -9.16
CA SER A 95 12.68 11.74 -10.11
C SER A 95 13.70 10.68 -9.75
N LEU A 96 14.05 10.55 -8.46
CA LEU A 96 14.96 9.51 -7.99
C LEU A 96 14.43 8.10 -8.27
N LEU A 97 13.17 7.83 -7.93
CA LEU A 97 12.52 6.55 -8.22
C LEU A 97 12.48 6.25 -9.72
N THR A 98 12.21 7.26 -10.54
CA THR A 98 12.24 7.09 -12.00
C THR A 98 13.65 6.75 -12.49
N CYS A 99 14.68 7.42 -11.97
CA CYS A 99 16.07 7.13 -12.30
C CYS A 99 16.50 5.72 -11.86
N LEU A 100 15.95 5.19 -10.76
CA LEU A 100 16.13 3.78 -10.36
C LEU A 100 15.44 2.84 -11.36
N VAL A 101 14.20 3.11 -11.73
CA VAL A 101 13.47 2.33 -12.74
C VAL A 101 14.20 2.30 -14.09
N ASP A 102 14.81 3.41 -14.51
CA ASP A 102 15.59 3.49 -15.76
C ASP A 102 16.84 2.59 -15.74
N ARG A 103 17.29 2.18 -14.55
CA ARG A 103 18.42 1.27 -14.31
C ARG A 103 18.00 -0.18 -14.08
N TRP A 104 16.72 -0.47 -13.93
CA TRP A 104 16.24 -1.84 -13.78
C TRP A 104 16.49 -2.65 -15.06
N ARG A 105 16.81 -3.94 -14.92
CA ARG A 105 16.96 -4.90 -16.01
C ARG A 105 16.01 -6.07 -15.83
N PRO A 106 14.94 -6.17 -16.64
CA PRO A 106 13.98 -7.27 -16.54
C PRO A 106 14.60 -8.66 -16.74
N GLU A 107 15.72 -8.77 -17.45
CA GLU A 107 16.39 -10.03 -17.79
C GLU A 107 17.04 -10.66 -16.55
N THR A 108 17.67 -9.84 -15.71
CA THR A 108 18.37 -10.30 -14.49
C THR A 108 17.61 -9.98 -13.21
N HIS A 109 16.55 -9.17 -13.28
CA HIS A 109 15.82 -8.62 -12.13
C HIS A 109 16.73 -7.87 -11.15
N THR A 110 17.62 -7.04 -11.69
CA THR A 110 18.53 -6.20 -10.89
C THR A 110 18.57 -4.77 -11.43
N PHE A 111 18.97 -3.83 -10.58
CA PHE A 111 19.40 -2.49 -10.97
C PHE A 111 20.85 -2.48 -11.40
N HIS A 112 21.16 -1.76 -12.47
CA HIS A 112 22.49 -1.65 -13.03
C HIS A 112 23.07 -0.25 -12.78
N PHE A 113 24.09 -0.19 -11.93
CA PHE A 113 24.82 1.04 -11.60
C PHE A 113 26.25 0.99 -12.14
N PRO A 114 26.96 2.14 -12.22
CA PRO A 114 28.37 2.17 -12.62
C PRO A 114 29.29 1.31 -11.74
N TRP A 115 28.88 1.03 -10.50
CA TRP A 115 29.62 0.23 -9.53
C TRP A 115 29.15 -1.24 -9.42
N GLY A 116 28.18 -1.67 -10.23
CA GLY A 116 27.71 -3.05 -10.25
C GLY A 116 26.18 -3.22 -10.22
N GLU A 117 25.76 -4.48 -10.10
CA GLU A 117 24.36 -4.86 -9.98
C GLU A 117 23.89 -4.81 -8.52
N MET A 118 22.64 -4.41 -8.30
CA MET A 118 22.00 -4.40 -6.98
C MET A 118 20.52 -4.73 -7.11
N ALA A 119 19.95 -5.47 -6.18
CA ALA A 119 18.51 -5.73 -6.16
C ALA A 119 17.97 -5.77 -4.73
N PRO A 120 16.74 -5.31 -4.47
CA PRO A 120 16.10 -5.48 -3.16
C PRO A 120 15.95 -6.97 -2.84
N THR A 121 16.27 -7.38 -1.64
CA THR A 121 16.23 -8.79 -1.21
C THR A 121 15.09 -9.03 -0.21
N LEU A 122 14.81 -10.30 0.11
CA LEU A 122 13.90 -10.64 1.20
C LEU A 122 14.41 -10.11 2.55
N GLN A 123 15.73 -10.04 2.74
CA GLN A 123 16.33 -9.45 3.93
C GLN A 123 15.95 -7.97 4.03
N ASP A 124 16.11 -7.20 2.94
CA ASP A 124 15.73 -5.78 2.92
C ASP A 124 14.25 -5.59 3.23
N VAL A 125 13.37 -6.44 2.68
CA VAL A 125 11.93 -6.39 2.98
C VAL A 125 11.64 -6.61 4.46
N SER A 126 12.29 -7.61 5.09
CA SER A 126 12.11 -7.88 6.51
C SER A 126 12.65 -6.75 7.39
N TYR A 127 13.82 -6.20 7.07
CA TYR A 127 14.44 -5.14 7.87
C TYR A 127 13.76 -3.77 7.70
N LEU A 128 13.39 -3.40 6.46
CA LEU A 128 12.82 -2.08 6.16
C LEU A 128 11.32 -2.01 6.41
N LEU A 129 10.58 -3.07 6.08
CA LEU A 129 9.11 -3.09 6.17
C LEU A 129 8.59 -3.93 7.34
N GLY A 130 9.43 -4.74 7.97
CA GLY A 130 9.04 -5.63 9.07
C GLY A 130 8.04 -6.72 8.66
N LEU A 131 7.98 -7.07 7.38
CA LEU A 131 7.04 -8.06 6.86
C LEU A 131 7.58 -9.49 7.02
N PRO A 132 6.69 -10.47 7.32
CA PRO A 132 7.07 -11.88 7.47
C PRO A 132 7.53 -12.50 6.15
N LEU A 133 8.63 -13.26 6.22
CA LEU A 133 9.20 -14.00 5.08
C LEU A 133 8.75 -15.46 5.05
N ALA A 134 8.27 -16.00 6.18
CA ALA A 134 7.77 -17.37 6.29
C ALA A 134 6.23 -17.39 6.33
N GLY A 135 5.63 -18.53 5.98
CA GLY A 135 4.19 -18.74 5.95
C GLY A 135 3.67 -19.11 4.56
N ALA A 136 2.35 -19.19 4.44
CA ALA A 136 1.68 -19.53 3.19
C ALA A 136 1.93 -18.48 2.10
N ALA A 137 1.97 -18.94 0.85
CA ALA A 137 2.03 -18.06 -0.31
C ALA A 137 0.72 -17.28 -0.48
N ILE A 138 0.83 -16.03 -0.93
CA ILE A 138 -0.32 -15.17 -1.23
C ILE A 138 -0.67 -15.37 -2.71
N GLY A 139 -1.31 -16.49 -3.02
CA GLY A 139 -1.91 -16.76 -4.33
C GLY A 139 -1.60 -18.15 -4.91
N PRO A 140 -2.25 -18.51 -6.04
CA PRO A 140 -3.25 -17.73 -6.77
C PRO A 140 -4.52 -17.47 -5.93
N LEU A 141 -5.07 -16.26 -6.03
CA LEU A 141 -6.27 -15.84 -5.31
C LEU A 141 -7.44 -15.73 -6.29
N GLU A 142 -8.64 -16.06 -5.83
CA GLU A 142 -9.89 -15.90 -6.56
C GLU A 142 -10.83 -14.98 -5.76
N ALA A 143 -11.50 -14.08 -6.46
CA ALA A 143 -12.50 -13.21 -5.83
C ALA A 143 -13.77 -14.02 -5.60
N GLU A 144 -14.36 -13.89 -4.42
CA GLU A 144 -15.62 -14.57 -4.10
C GLU A 144 -16.74 -14.12 -5.04
N SER A 145 -17.53 -15.07 -5.53
CA SER A 145 -18.72 -14.76 -6.31
C SER A 145 -19.69 -13.91 -5.47
N GLY A 146 -20.05 -12.74 -5.97
CA GLY A 146 -20.94 -11.82 -5.24
C GLY A 146 -20.28 -11.08 -4.08
N TRP A 147 -18.93 -11.00 -4.04
CA TRP A 147 -18.18 -10.26 -3.01
C TRP A 147 -18.75 -8.85 -2.75
N GLN A 148 -19.21 -8.16 -3.79
CA GLN A 148 -19.73 -6.80 -3.67
C GLN A 148 -21.00 -6.75 -2.81
N THR A 149 -21.95 -7.66 -3.06
CA THR A 149 -23.18 -7.76 -2.26
C THR A 149 -22.87 -8.21 -0.84
N ALA A 150 -22.00 -9.21 -0.67
CA ALA A 150 -21.61 -9.70 0.65
C ALA A 150 -20.95 -8.59 1.50
N MET A 151 -20.03 -7.83 0.88
CA MET A 151 -19.36 -6.70 1.51
C MET A 151 -20.34 -5.58 1.84
N GLN A 152 -21.22 -5.19 0.91
CA GLN A 152 -22.28 -4.21 1.13
C GLN A 152 -23.11 -4.55 2.37
N THR A 153 -23.65 -5.76 2.43
CA THR A 153 -24.52 -6.22 3.51
C THR A 153 -23.78 -6.20 4.84
N ARG A 154 -22.55 -6.73 4.87
CA ARG A 154 -21.75 -6.83 6.10
C ARG A 154 -21.34 -5.46 6.64
N PHE A 155 -20.98 -4.51 5.78
CA PHE A 155 -20.57 -3.17 6.20
C PHE A 155 -21.77 -2.30 6.60
N LEU A 156 -22.91 -2.40 5.90
CA LEU A 156 -24.14 -1.69 6.30
C LEU A 156 -24.68 -2.17 7.65
N ALA A 157 -24.49 -3.44 7.99
CA ALA A 157 -24.90 -3.96 9.30
C ALA A 157 -24.17 -3.26 10.46
N ALA A 158 -22.90 -2.87 10.28
CA ALA A 158 -22.13 -2.13 11.29
C ALA A 158 -22.28 -0.62 11.19
N VAL A 159 -22.43 -0.08 9.97
CA VAL A 159 -22.56 1.36 9.71
C VAL A 159 -23.77 1.61 8.80
N PRO A 160 -25.00 1.70 9.38
CA PRO A 160 -26.23 1.84 8.60
C PRO A 160 -26.31 3.10 7.73
N THR A 161 -25.52 4.12 8.05
CA THR A 161 -25.44 5.40 7.33
C THR A 161 -24.48 5.38 6.15
N ALA A 162 -23.73 4.29 5.94
CA ALA A 162 -22.76 4.20 4.85
C ALA A 162 -23.44 4.18 3.48
N ARG A 163 -22.80 4.79 2.49
CA ARG A 163 -23.29 4.78 1.10
C ARG A 163 -23.14 3.41 0.46
N ALA A 164 -23.94 3.15 -0.56
CA ALA A 164 -23.80 1.95 -1.38
C ALA A 164 -22.42 1.86 -2.03
N ILE A 165 -21.91 0.63 -2.10
CA ILE A 165 -20.69 0.25 -2.78
C ILE A 165 -20.89 0.43 -4.28
N ASP A 166 -19.88 0.99 -4.92
CA ASP A 166 -19.88 1.17 -6.35
C ASP A 166 -19.80 -0.19 -7.07
N ASN A 167 -20.42 -0.27 -8.24
CA ASN A 167 -20.31 -1.43 -9.13
C ASN A 167 -19.02 -1.36 -9.93
N ASP A 168 -17.98 -2.04 -9.44
CA ASP A 168 -16.68 -2.13 -10.10
C ASP A 168 -16.19 -3.60 -10.08
N PRO A 169 -15.88 -4.22 -11.23
CA PRO A 169 -15.49 -5.62 -11.29
C PRO A 169 -14.10 -5.90 -10.70
N HIS A 170 -13.23 -4.90 -10.54
CA HIS A 170 -11.88 -5.08 -9.97
C HIS A 170 -11.93 -5.19 -8.45
N GLY A 171 -12.75 -4.39 -7.78
CA GLY A 171 -12.93 -4.43 -6.33
C GLY A 171 -13.40 -3.11 -5.71
N PRO A 172 -13.47 -3.01 -4.37
CA PRO A 172 -14.03 -1.86 -3.70
C PRO A 172 -13.20 -0.61 -3.93
N LEU A 173 -13.86 0.53 -4.15
CA LEU A 173 -13.17 1.81 -4.31
C LEU A 173 -12.64 2.31 -2.96
N PHE A 174 -11.43 2.89 -2.98
CA PHE A 174 -10.84 3.51 -1.78
C PHE A 174 -11.71 4.64 -1.22
N ARG A 175 -12.42 5.38 -2.08
CA ARG A 175 -13.39 6.41 -1.65
C ARG A 175 -14.60 5.84 -0.91
N TRP A 176 -14.94 4.58 -1.17
CA TRP A 176 -16.02 3.91 -0.48
C TRP A 176 -15.50 3.36 0.86
N LEU A 177 -14.30 2.76 0.86
CA LEU A 177 -13.61 2.30 2.06
C LEU A 177 -13.36 3.42 3.08
N SER A 178 -13.06 4.64 2.61
CA SER A 178 -12.76 5.77 3.51
C SER A 178 -13.90 6.15 4.45
N GLN A 179 -15.15 5.77 4.14
CA GLN A 179 -16.29 5.96 5.04
C GLN A 179 -16.14 5.19 6.36
N PHE A 180 -15.34 4.13 6.36
CA PHE A 180 -15.11 3.26 7.51
C PHE A 180 -13.81 3.56 8.22
N GLN A 181 -13.11 4.67 7.93
CA GLN A 181 -12.02 5.14 8.77
C GLN A 181 -12.55 5.46 10.17
N ILE A 182 -11.84 5.10 11.23
CA ILE A 182 -12.25 5.40 12.62
C ILE A 182 -12.59 6.88 12.83
N VAL A 183 -11.81 7.78 12.22
CA VAL A 183 -12.06 9.24 12.27
C VAL A 183 -13.37 9.61 11.56
N SER A 184 -13.66 8.97 10.41
CA SER A 184 -14.95 9.16 9.72
C SER A 184 -16.14 8.60 10.49
N LEU A 185 -15.90 7.68 11.43
CA LEU A 185 -16.92 7.14 12.34
C LEU A 185 -17.05 7.96 13.64
N GLY A 186 -16.22 8.99 13.84
CA GLY A 186 -16.28 9.91 14.98
C GLY A 186 -15.25 9.67 16.07
N TYR A 187 -14.26 8.77 15.88
CA TYR A 187 -13.17 8.59 16.85
C TYR A 187 -12.23 9.82 16.87
N PRO A 188 -11.75 10.29 18.04
CA PRO A 188 -11.90 9.70 19.38
C PRO A 188 -13.15 10.15 20.15
N ASP A 189 -13.93 11.09 19.63
CA ASP A 189 -15.05 11.71 20.35
C ASP A 189 -16.24 10.76 20.56
N VAL A 190 -16.36 9.76 19.69
CA VAL A 190 -17.44 8.77 19.69
C VAL A 190 -16.86 7.40 20.02
N GLN A 191 -17.46 6.75 21.03
CA GLN A 191 -17.17 5.36 21.32
C GLN A 191 -17.75 4.46 20.22
N LEU A 192 -16.86 3.78 19.48
CA LEU A 192 -17.24 2.87 18.41
C LEU A 192 -17.63 1.49 18.97
N SER A 193 -18.66 0.89 18.38
CA SER A 193 -19.01 -0.51 18.63
C SER A 193 -17.96 -1.48 18.07
N GLU A 194 -17.90 -2.70 18.59
CA GLU A 194 -17.01 -3.76 18.09
C GLU A 194 -17.20 -4.00 16.60
N ALA A 195 -18.45 -4.12 16.14
CA ALA A 195 -18.75 -4.29 14.72
C ALA A 195 -18.18 -3.15 13.85
N GLN A 196 -18.24 -1.90 14.31
CA GLN A 196 -17.65 -0.76 13.60
C GLN A 196 -16.12 -0.83 13.58
N ILE A 197 -15.50 -1.20 14.70
CA ILE A 197 -14.04 -1.37 14.80
C ILE A 197 -13.56 -2.47 13.85
N ASP A 198 -14.27 -3.58 13.77
CA ASP A 198 -13.92 -4.71 12.90
C ASP A 198 -14.05 -4.36 11.42
N ARG A 199 -15.15 -3.69 11.03
CA ARG A 199 -15.32 -3.20 9.65
C ARG A 199 -14.27 -2.15 9.29
N SER A 200 -13.91 -1.30 10.25
CA SER A 200 -12.86 -0.31 10.06
C SER A 200 -11.49 -0.96 9.86
N LEU A 201 -11.16 -2.00 10.63
CA LEU A 201 -9.94 -2.79 10.43
C LEU A 201 -9.92 -3.49 9.06
N GLU A 202 -11.01 -4.12 8.65
CA GLU A 202 -11.09 -4.76 7.33
C GLU A 202 -10.86 -3.75 6.20
N ALA A 203 -11.48 -2.56 6.29
CA ALA A 203 -11.28 -1.48 5.34
C ALA A 203 -9.83 -0.94 5.37
N TYR A 204 -9.22 -0.84 6.54
CA TYR A 204 -7.83 -0.44 6.70
C TYR A 204 -6.86 -1.43 6.03
N ILE A 205 -7.05 -2.74 6.25
CA ILE A 205 -6.19 -3.76 5.65
C ILE A 205 -6.31 -3.75 4.12
N LEU A 206 -7.52 -3.61 3.60
CA LEU A 206 -7.75 -3.44 2.16
C LEU A 206 -7.09 -2.17 1.61
N TRP A 207 -7.17 -1.06 2.35
CA TRP A 207 -6.43 0.15 2.00
C TRP A 207 -4.90 -0.08 2.02
N LEU A 208 -4.37 -0.72 3.06
CA LEU A 208 -2.94 -1.00 3.21
C LEU A 208 -2.43 -1.88 2.06
N PHE A 209 -3.19 -2.91 1.70
CA PHE A 209 -2.88 -3.77 0.57
C PHE A 209 -2.86 -2.99 -0.75
N GLY A 210 -3.91 -2.22 -1.06
CA GLY A 210 -4.04 -1.57 -2.37
C GLY A 210 -3.25 -0.25 -2.51
N LYS A 211 -2.91 0.43 -1.40
CA LYS A 211 -2.19 1.72 -1.42
C LYS A 211 -0.72 1.61 -1.06
N THR A 212 -0.32 0.54 -0.38
CA THR A 212 1.05 0.43 0.15
C THR A 212 1.76 -0.82 -0.35
N MET A 213 1.16 -2.00 -0.22
CA MET A 213 1.86 -3.28 -0.47
C MET A 213 1.81 -3.73 -1.94
N PHE A 214 0.63 -3.65 -2.54
CA PHE A 214 0.32 -4.18 -3.86
C PHE A 214 -0.31 -3.09 -4.72
N THR A 215 0.33 -1.92 -4.79
CA THR A 215 -0.19 -0.83 -5.62
C THR A 215 -0.29 -1.29 -7.07
N GLU A 216 -1.40 -0.96 -7.74
CA GLU A 216 -1.65 -1.33 -9.13
C GLU A 216 -2.00 -0.10 -9.99
N ASN A 217 -2.22 -0.32 -11.28
CA ASN A 217 -2.70 0.73 -12.19
C ASN A 217 -4.17 1.11 -11.92
N HIS A 218 -4.93 0.23 -11.28
CA HIS A 218 -6.29 0.51 -10.80
C HIS A 218 -6.24 1.42 -9.57
N VAL A 219 -5.90 2.70 -9.78
CA VAL A 219 -5.57 3.63 -8.68
C VAL A 219 -6.72 3.96 -7.73
N THR A 220 -7.96 3.66 -8.12
CA THR A 220 -9.17 3.98 -7.37
C THR A 220 -9.72 2.80 -6.58
N THR A 221 -9.25 1.58 -6.83
CA THR A 221 -9.79 0.33 -6.26
C THR A 221 -8.68 -0.53 -5.68
N VAL A 222 -9.06 -1.39 -4.74
CA VAL A 222 -8.24 -2.53 -4.31
C VAL A 222 -8.81 -3.80 -4.93
N ASP A 223 -7.94 -4.75 -5.26
CA ASP A 223 -8.32 -6.02 -5.86
C ASP A 223 -9.23 -6.85 -4.94
N ALA A 224 -10.41 -7.22 -5.44
CA ALA A 224 -11.41 -8.00 -4.72
C ALA A 224 -10.88 -9.36 -4.22
N ARG A 225 -9.84 -9.91 -4.86
CA ARG A 225 -9.18 -11.16 -4.44
C ARG A 225 -8.55 -11.07 -3.05
N LEU A 226 -8.29 -9.85 -2.56
CA LEU A 226 -7.67 -9.62 -1.25
C LEU A 226 -8.70 -9.50 -0.11
N ILE A 227 -10.00 -9.44 -0.43
CA ILE A 227 -11.08 -9.28 0.56
C ILE A 227 -11.08 -10.43 1.56
N GLY A 228 -10.92 -11.67 1.10
CA GLY A 228 -10.92 -12.84 1.99
C GLY A 228 -9.83 -12.76 3.07
N ILE A 229 -8.63 -12.29 2.71
CA ILE A 229 -7.50 -12.12 3.64
C ILE A 229 -7.78 -10.99 4.63
N ALA A 230 -8.29 -9.85 4.15
CA ALA A 230 -8.62 -8.73 5.02
C ALA A 230 -9.73 -9.08 6.03
N ARG A 231 -10.75 -9.80 5.58
CA ARG A 231 -11.86 -10.29 6.41
C ARG A 231 -11.38 -11.29 7.46
N GLU A 232 -10.55 -12.26 7.08
CA GLU A 232 -9.96 -13.24 8.01
C GLU A 232 -9.21 -12.53 9.16
N ILE A 233 -8.35 -11.56 8.84
CA ILE A 233 -7.57 -10.84 9.86
C ILE A 233 -8.48 -9.97 10.73
N ALA A 234 -9.48 -9.31 10.13
CA ALA A 234 -10.40 -8.45 10.87
C ALA A 234 -11.30 -9.24 11.83
N ASP A 235 -11.73 -10.44 11.44
CA ASP A 235 -12.65 -11.27 12.23
C ASP A 235 -11.93 -12.18 13.24
N ALA A 236 -10.59 -12.20 13.25
CA ALA A 236 -9.80 -13.04 14.14
C ALA A 236 -9.94 -12.65 15.62
N CYS A 237 -10.26 -13.63 16.46
CA CYS A 237 -10.34 -13.47 17.91
C CYS A 237 -9.07 -13.95 18.61
N CYS A 238 -8.26 -14.78 17.94
CA CYS A 238 -6.99 -15.27 18.45
C CYS A 238 -5.97 -15.49 17.32
N PRO A 239 -4.67 -15.68 17.64
CA PRO A 239 -3.64 -15.89 16.63
C PRO A 239 -3.86 -17.12 15.74
N ALA A 240 -4.57 -18.14 16.26
CA ALA A 240 -4.84 -19.38 15.53
C ALA A 240 -5.87 -19.22 14.41
N ASP A 241 -6.66 -18.13 14.42
CA ASP A 241 -7.64 -17.83 13.38
C ASP A 241 -6.99 -17.24 12.12
N ILE A 242 -5.74 -16.78 12.23
CA ILE A 242 -5.01 -16.13 11.14
C ILE A 242 -4.02 -17.09 10.51
N LEU A 243 -4.19 -17.31 9.20
CA LEU A 243 -3.20 -18.01 8.41
C LEU A 243 -1.95 -17.13 8.26
N GLN A 244 -0.83 -17.60 8.82
CA GLN A 244 0.47 -16.96 8.63
C GLN A 244 0.85 -16.96 7.16
N ARG A 245 1.19 -15.78 6.62
CA ARG A 245 1.50 -15.57 5.20
C ARG A 245 2.86 -14.93 5.02
N SER A 246 3.54 -15.31 3.95
CA SER A 246 4.80 -14.67 3.54
C SER A 246 4.53 -13.34 2.80
N PHE A 247 4.01 -12.35 3.53
CA PHE A 247 3.72 -11.02 2.98
C PHE A 247 4.98 -10.36 2.39
N GLY A 248 6.15 -10.60 2.99
CA GLY A 248 7.41 -10.06 2.48
C GLY A 248 7.77 -10.59 1.11
N SER A 249 7.60 -11.90 0.87
CA SER A 249 7.83 -12.48 -0.46
C SER A 249 6.82 -11.98 -1.49
N ALA A 250 5.55 -11.84 -1.08
CA ALA A 250 4.51 -11.31 -1.95
C ALA A 250 4.80 -9.85 -2.36
N VAL A 251 5.22 -9.02 -1.41
CA VAL A 251 5.60 -7.62 -1.65
C VAL A 251 6.82 -7.54 -2.57
N LEU A 252 7.86 -8.34 -2.33
CA LEU A 252 9.03 -8.37 -3.19
C LEU A 252 8.68 -8.74 -4.63
N ALA A 253 7.89 -9.81 -4.80
CA ALA A 253 7.44 -10.26 -6.11
C ALA A 253 6.57 -9.21 -6.82
N ALA A 254 5.68 -8.52 -6.09
CA ALA A 254 4.88 -7.43 -6.63
C ALA A 254 5.73 -6.22 -7.06
N THR A 255 6.72 -5.83 -6.26
CA THR A 255 7.67 -4.75 -6.58
C THR A 255 8.52 -5.09 -7.80
N TYR A 256 9.06 -6.31 -7.89
CA TYR A 256 9.84 -6.76 -9.05
C TYR A 256 8.99 -6.74 -10.34
N ARG A 257 7.76 -7.26 -10.27
CA ARG A 257 6.80 -7.19 -11.39
C ARG A 257 6.51 -5.74 -11.77
N GLY A 258 6.41 -4.85 -10.78
CA GLY A 258 6.20 -3.42 -10.99
C GLY A 258 7.36 -2.76 -11.70
N LEU A 259 8.59 -3.04 -11.29
CA LEU A 259 9.82 -2.53 -11.91
C LEU A 259 9.96 -3.00 -13.37
N CYS A 260 9.73 -4.31 -13.64
CA CYS A 260 9.77 -4.86 -15.00
C CYS A 260 8.75 -4.18 -15.94
N LYS A 261 7.58 -3.79 -15.43
CA LYS A 261 6.59 -3.04 -16.21
C LYS A 261 6.98 -1.58 -16.34
N ALA A 262 7.40 -0.95 -15.25
CA ALA A 262 7.67 0.48 -15.16
C ALA A 262 8.80 0.91 -16.09
N CYS A 263 9.84 0.08 -16.26
CA CYS A 263 10.96 0.37 -17.15
C CYS A 263 10.60 0.40 -18.65
N LEU A 264 9.35 0.07 -19.00
CA LEU A 264 8.79 0.14 -20.35
C LEU A 264 7.78 1.29 -20.52
N LEU A 265 7.41 1.99 -19.44
CA LEU A 265 6.40 3.04 -19.44
C LEU A 265 6.97 4.40 -19.83
N LYS A 266 6.19 5.22 -20.54
CA LYS A 266 6.67 6.48 -21.13
C LYS A 266 5.80 7.69 -20.82
N SER A 267 4.58 7.48 -20.33
CA SER A 267 3.60 8.55 -20.11
C SER A 267 3.74 9.15 -18.71
N ARG A 268 3.55 10.47 -18.58
CA ARG A 268 3.41 11.16 -17.28
C ARG A 268 2.32 10.60 -16.35
N LYS A 269 1.35 9.85 -16.87
CA LYS A 269 0.30 9.22 -16.07
C LYS A 269 0.68 7.82 -15.58
N SER A 270 1.78 7.25 -16.07
CA SER A 270 2.24 5.92 -15.70
C SER A 270 2.89 5.93 -14.32
N GLY A 271 2.55 4.94 -13.50
CA GLY A 271 3.05 4.86 -12.14
C GLY A 271 4.00 3.70 -11.90
N VAL A 272 4.90 3.86 -10.93
CA VAL A 272 5.60 2.72 -10.32
C VAL A 272 4.61 2.00 -9.40
N VAL A 273 4.40 0.72 -9.69
CA VAL A 273 3.45 -0.18 -9.01
C VAL A 273 4.19 -1.20 -8.13
N GLY A 274 3.50 -1.95 -7.29
CA GLY A 274 4.09 -2.80 -6.25
C GLY A 274 4.18 -2.07 -4.91
N CYS A 275 5.32 -2.15 -4.23
CA CYS A 275 5.56 -1.42 -2.98
C CYS A 275 6.71 -0.41 -3.13
N PRO A 276 6.42 0.85 -3.49
CA PRO A 276 7.45 1.89 -3.60
C PRO A 276 8.18 2.21 -2.29
N LEU A 277 7.63 1.88 -1.11
CA LEU A 277 8.34 2.05 0.18
C LEU A 277 9.62 1.21 0.29
N LEU A 278 9.71 0.13 -0.49
CA LEU A 278 10.89 -0.73 -0.50
C LEU A 278 12.07 -0.11 -1.27
N LEU A 279 11.81 0.93 -2.08
CA LEU A 279 12.76 1.54 -3.02
C LEU A 279 13.18 2.93 -2.56
#